data_AF-F8D9A4-F1
#
_entry.id   AF-F8D9A4-F1
#
_cell.length_a   1.000
_cell.length_b   1.000
_cell.length_c   1.000
_cell.angle_alpha   90.00
_cell.angle_beta   90.00
_cell.angle_gamma   90.00
#
_symmetry.space_group_name_H-M   'P 1'
#
loop_
_entity.id
_entity.type
_entity.pdbx_description
1 polymer ?
#
loop_
_entity_poly.entity_id
_entity_poly.type
_entity_poly.pdbx_seq_one_letter_code
_entity_poly.pdbx_strand_id
1 'polypeptide(L)' 'MATDTATALSRCRNCGFEAPGGDEAWLRLEVPKLGRMTQCPNCESTDVITRR' A
#
# COMPACT_ATOMS: atom_id res chain seq x y z
N MET A 1 -3.54 21.44 8.93
CA MET A 1 -4.18 20.23 8.40
C MET A 1 -3.12 19.17 8.19
N ALA A 2 -3.49 17.90 8.40
CA ALA A 2 -2.73 16.64 8.29
C ALA A 2 -1.68 16.34 9.39
N THR A 3 -2.03 15.38 10.22
CA THR A 3 -1.24 14.72 11.26
C THR A 3 -0.08 13.92 10.66
N ASP A 4 1.14 14.27 11.03
CA ASP A 4 2.36 13.47 10.89
C ASP A 4 2.25 12.20 11.75
N THR A 5 1.46 11.23 11.29
CA THR A 5 1.53 9.88 11.84
C THR A 5 2.68 9.23 11.11
N ALA A 6 3.82 9.01 11.77
CA ALA A 6 4.98 8.33 11.20
C ALA A 6 4.53 7.08 10.45
N THR A 7 4.36 7.22 9.14
CA THR A 7 3.58 6.26 8.39
C THR A 7 4.56 5.17 8.01
N ALA A 8 4.48 4.03 8.69
CA ALA A 8 5.35 2.90 8.46
C ALA A 8 5.53 2.66 6.95
N LEU A 9 6.78 2.78 6.46
CA LEU A 9 7.09 2.63 5.05
C LEU A 9 6.66 1.24 4.60
N SER A 10 5.85 1.21 3.56
CA SER A 10 5.41 -0.01 2.92
C SER A 10 6.24 -0.25 1.67
N ARG A 11 6.52 -1.51 1.37
CA ARG A 11 7.26 -1.94 0.20
C ARG A 11 6.54 -3.07 -0.52
N CYS A 12 6.44 -2.96 -1.83
CA CYS A 12 6.02 -4.06 -2.69
C CYS A 12 7.16 -5.08 -2.79
N ARG A 13 6.88 -6.34 -2.45
CA ARG A 13 7.86 -7.44 -2.54
C ARG A 13 8.20 -7.84 -3.97
N ASN A 14 7.29 -7.54 -4.91
CA ASN A 14 7.43 -7.97 -6.30
C ASN A 14 8.34 -7.05 -7.12
N CYS A 15 8.12 -5.73 -7.06
CA CYS A 15 8.90 -4.76 -7.86
C CYS A 15 9.77 -3.82 -7.02
N GLY A 16 9.66 -3.85 -5.69
CA GLY A 16 10.46 -3.00 -4.81
C GLY A 16 9.94 -1.57 -4.62
N PHE A 17 8.76 -1.22 -5.15
CA PHE A 17 8.14 0.10 -4.91
C PHE A 17 7.97 0.38 -3.42
N GLU A 18 8.43 1.55 -2.96
CA GLU A 18 8.35 1.98 -1.56
C GLU A 18 7.54 3.27 -1.45
N ALA A 19 6.55 3.28 -0.54
CA ALA A 19 5.73 4.45 -0.25
C ALA A 19 5.18 4.37 1.18
N PRO A 20 4.78 5.51 1.79
CA PRO A 20 4.17 5.50 3.12
C PRO A 20 2.94 4.58 3.20
N GLY A 21 2.84 3.78 4.26
CA GLY A 21 1.79 2.76 4.39
C GLY A 21 0.40 3.33 4.63
N GLY A 22 -0.56 3.02 3.76
CA GLY A 22 -1.91 3.57 3.87
C GLY A 22 -2.06 4.98 3.30
N ASP A 23 -1.03 5.50 2.63
CA ASP A 23 -1.11 6.70 1.78
C ASP A 23 -1.84 6.41 0.45
N GLU A 24 -2.27 7.46 -0.26
CA GLU A 24 -2.94 7.38 -1.56
C GLU A 24 -1.99 6.97 -2.71
N ALA A 25 -0.69 6.90 -2.44
CA ALA A 25 0.30 6.35 -3.36
C ALA A 25 0.07 4.86 -3.69
N TRP A 26 -0.71 4.14 -2.87
CA TRP A 26 -1.08 2.77 -3.13
C TRP A 26 -2.46 2.67 -3.79
N LEU A 27 -2.61 1.79 -4.78
CA LEU A 27 -3.91 1.50 -5.36
C LEU A 27 -4.78 0.79 -4.33
N ARG A 28 -5.97 1.33 -4.10
CA ARG A 28 -6.99 0.70 -3.27
C ARG A 28 -8.07 0.17 -4.19
N LEU A 29 -8.21 -1.15 -4.24
CA LEU A 29 -9.28 -1.80 -4.98
C LEU A 29 -10.26 -2.48 -4.04
N GLU A 30 -11.53 -2.41 -4.40
CA GLU A 30 -12.61 -3.09 -3.70
C GLU A 30 -12.85 -4.44 -4.40
N VAL A 31 -12.61 -5.54 -3.70
CA VAL A 31 -12.86 -6.88 -4.24
C VAL A 31 -14.19 -7.39 -3.67
N PRO A 32 -15.18 -7.73 -4.52
CA PRO A 32 -16.44 -8.29 -4.05
C PRO A 32 -16.20 -9.50 -3.14
N LYS A 33 -16.83 -9.51 -1.96
CA LYS A 33 -16.72 -10.54 -0.91
C LYS A 33 -15.38 -10.61 -0.16
N LEU A 34 -14.31 -9.98 -0.64
CA LEU A 34 -13.01 -9.94 0.06
C LEU A 34 -12.76 -8.60 0.78
N GLY A 35 -13.44 -7.53 0.34
CA GLY A 35 -13.30 -6.19 0.87
C GLY A 35 -12.16 -5.40 0.21
N ARG A 36 -11.72 -4.34 0.88
CA ARG A 36 -10.72 -3.41 0.37
C ARG A 36 -9.31 -3.98 0.46
N MET A 37 -8.62 -4.06 -0.68
CA MET A 37 -7.24 -4.50 -0.78
C MET A 37 -6.31 -3.35 -1.20
N THR A 38 -5.04 -3.48 -0.84
CA THR A 38 -3.96 -2.58 -1.27
C THR A 38 -3.16 -3.27 -2.36
N GLN A 39 -2.88 -2.55 -3.44
CA GLN A 39 -2.15 -3.02 -4.61
C GLN A 39 -1.05 -2.03 -5.00
N CYS A 40 0.06 -2.57 -5.47
CA CYS A 40 1.16 -1.79 -6.00
C CYS A 40 0.77 -1.15 -7.34
N PRO A 41 0.95 0.19 -7.51
CA PRO A 41 0.65 0.87 -8.77
C PRO A 41 1.59 0.49 -9.92
N ASN A 42 2.79 -0.02 -9.62
CA ASN A 42 3.82 -0.27 -10.64
C ASN A 42 3.74 -1.67 -11.26
N CYS A 43 3.29 -2.67 -10.50
CA CYS A 43 3.30 -4.07 -10.94
C CYS A 43 2.03 -4.83 -10.61
N GLU A 44 1.00 -4.14 -10.10
CA GLU A 44 -0.32 -4.70 -9.78
C GLU A 44 -0.30 -5.83 -8.74
N SER A 45 0.82 -6.05 -8.06
CA SER A 45 0.92 -7.03 -6.98
C SER A 45 0.28 -6.50 -5.70
N THR A 46 -0.44 -7.38 -4.99
CA THR A 46 -0.97 -7.11 -3.64
C THR A 46 0.01 -7.56 -2.53
N ASP A 47 1.20 -8.05 -2.89
CA ASP A 47 2.24 -8.46 -1.94
C ASP A 47 3.01 -7.23 -1.44
N VAL A 48 2.41 -6.54 -0.47
CA VAL A 48 2.92 -5.32 0.15
C VAL A 48 3.21 -5.59 1.63
N ILE A 49 4.43 -5.32 2.06
CA ILE A 49 4.85 -5.43 3.46
C ILE A 49 4.98 -4.05 4.07
N THR A 50 4.48 -3.87 5.29
CA THR A 50 4.65 -2.63 6.06
C THR A 50 5.71 -2.86 7.12
N ARG A 51 6.78 -2.07 7.10
CA ARG A 51 7.82 -2.15 8.13
C ARG A 51 7.39 -1.30 9.34
N ARG A 52 6.90 -1.96 10.39
CA ARG A 52 6.59 -1.32 11.68
C ARG A 52 7.85 -0.89 12.42
#